data_AF-A0A846CT57-F1
#
_entry.id   AF-A0A846CT57-F1
#
_cell.length_a   1.000
_cell.length_b   1.000
_cell.length_c   1.000
_cell.angle_alpha   90.00
_cell.angle_beta   90.00
_cell.angle_gamma   90.00
#
_symmetry.space_group_name_H-M   'P 1'
#
loop_
_entity.id
_entity.type
_entity.pdbx_description
1 polymer ?
#
loop_
_entity_poly.entity_id
_entity_poly.type
_entity_poly.pdbx_seq_one_letter_code
_entity_poly.pdbx_strand_id
1 'polypeptide(L)'
;MGLALSAARLHRRVLLIDVDMRRPRLHQQLGLSHQEGLSTLLEDDTATPSPVSISPLGSTIDVLTAGPTPIDPVKLLGSKRMKNLMAEFQQTYDLVLLDTPPVLGMVDALQAASLCQGVVMV
;
A
#
# COMPACT_ATOMS: atom_id res chain seq x y z
N MET A 1 4.13 1.79 -10.71
CA MET A 1 5.52 1.26 -10.92
C MET A 1 6.53 2.28 -11.46
N GLY A 2 6.30 2.95 -12.60
CA GLY A 2 7.32 3.81 -13.21
C GLY A 2 7.87 4.90 -12.28
N LEU A 3 6.99 5.56 -11.52
CA LEU A 3 7.38 6.54 -10.50
C LEU A 3 8.23 5.93 -9.37
N ALA A 4 7.85 4.73 -8.88
CA ALA A 4 8.60 4.02 -7.84
C ALA A 4 10.04 3.70 -8.31
N LEU A 5 10.19 3.19 -9.53
CA LEU A 5 11.49 2.88 -10.13
C LEU A 5 12.35 4.15 -10.32
N SER A 6 11.75 5.25 -10.77
CA SER A 6 12.45 6.53 -10.91
C SER A 6 12.93 7.07 -9.57
N ALA A 7 12.11 7.01 -8.51
CA ALA A 7 12.50 7.43 -7.17
C ALA A 7 13.61 6.53 -6.59
N ALA A 8 13.51 5.22 -6.77
CA ALA A 8 14.52 4.24 -6.35
C ALA A 8 15.88 4.48 -7.01
N ARG A 9 15.91 4.85 -8.30
CA ARG A 9 17.14 5.24 -9.02
C ARG A 9 17.80 6.50 -8.44
N LEU A 10 17.04 7.33 -7.72
CA LEU A 10 17.55 8.49 -6.98
C LEU A 10 17.90 8.12 -5.53
N HIS A 11 18.13 6.83 -5.25
CA HIS A 11 18.51 6.27 -3.94
C HIS A 11 17.48 6.53 -2.83
N ARG A 12 16.20 6.72 -3.19
CA ARG A 12 15.11 6.76 -2.20
C ARG A 12 14.72 5.34 -1.81
N ARG A 13 14.49 5.12 -0.52
CA ARG A 13 13.79 3.93 0.00
C ARG A 13 12.30 4.10 -0.29
N VAL A 14 11.76 3.28 -1.18
CA VAL A 14 10.37 3.40 -1.65
C VAL A 14 9.54 2.25 -1.09
N LEU A 15 8.39 2.57 -0.50
CA LEU A 15 7.34 1.58 -0.22
C LEU A 15 6.19 1.78 -1.22
N LEU A 16 5.87 0.75 -2.00
CA LEU A 16 4.70 0.72 -2.85
C LEU A 16 3.61 -0.12 -2.17
N ILE A 17 2.43 0.45 -1.96
CA ILE A 17 1.32 -0.20 -1.28
C ILE A 17 0.16 -0.35 -2.25
N ASP A 18 -0.31 -1.57 -2.47
CA ASP A 18 -1.57 -1.83 -3.18
C ASP A 18 -2.74 -1.56 -2.23
N VAL A 19 -3.45 -0.45 -2.43
CA VAL A 19 -4.63 -0.09 -1.63
C VAL A 19 -5.94 -0.41 -2.35
N ASP A 20 -5.90 -0.98 -3.56
CA ASP A 20 -7.07 -1.56 -4.22
C ASP A 20 -7.34 -2.97 -3.67
N MET A 21 -7.94 -3.05 -2.48
CA MET A 21 -8.32 -4.33 -1.88
C MET A 21 -9.53 -4.98 -2.58
N ARG A 22 -10.23 -4.27 -3.47
CA ARG A 22 -11.39 -4.80 -4.19
C ARG A 22 -10.96 -5.62 -5.40
N ARG A 23 -9.95 -5.15 -6.12
CA ARG A 23 -9.41 -5.79 -7.33
C ARG A 23 -7.89 -5.67 -7.37
N PRO A 24 -7.18 -6.22 -6.37
CA PRO A 24 -5.73 -6.08 -6.28
C PRO A 24 -5.04 -6.76 -7.45
N ARG A 25 -4.12 -6.04 -8.10
CA ARG A 25 -3.39 -6.52 -9.29
C ARG A 25 -1.89 -6.47 -9.12
N LEU A 26 -1.38 -5.71 -8.15
CA LEU A 26 0.05 -5.47 -8.02
C LEU A 26 0.82 -6.77 -7.71
N HIS A 27 0.26 -7.61 -6.84
CA HIS A 27 0.86 -8.91 -6.50
C HIS A 27 1.00 -9.83 -7.73
N GLN A 28 0.01 -9.83 -8.64
CA GLN A 28 0.03 -10.64 -9.86
C GLN A 28 1.07 -10.12 -10.85
N GLN A 29 1.15 -8.79 -11.01
CA GLN A 29 2.12 -8.15 -11.89
C GLN A 29 3.56 -8.39 -11.46
N LEU A 30 3.80 -8.57 -10.16
CA LEU A 30 5.12 -8.72 -9.57
C LEU A 30 5.46 -10.16 -9.14
N GLY A 31 4.53 -11.11 -9.26
CA GLY A 31 4.72 -12.50 -8.83
C GLY A 31 4.90 -12.66 -7.31
N LEU A 32 4.22 -11.83 -6.52
CA LEU A 32 4.33 -11.80 -5.06
C LEU A 32 3.22 -12.62 -4.37
N SER A 33 3.49 -13.02 -3.12
CA SER A 33 2.45 -13.59 -2.26
C SER A 33 1.35 -12.56 -1.98
N HIS A 34 0.12 -13.06 -1.83
CA HIS A 34 -1.07 -12.26 -1.52
C HIS A 34 -1.86 -12.82 -0.34
N GLN A 35 -1.27 -13.78 0.39
CA GLN A 35 -1.91 -14.42 1.55
C GLN A 35 -1.98 -13.46 2.75
N GLU A 36 -0.97 -12.61 2.90
CA GLU A 36 -0.93 -11.51 3.87
C GLU A 36 -0.65 -10.21 3.12
N GLY A 37 -1.13 -9.09 3.66
CA GLY A 37 -0.93 -7.78 3.06
C GLY A 37 -1.59 -6.68 3.89
N LEU A 38 -1.95 -5.59 3.23
CA LEU A 38 -2.53 -4.43 3.89
C LEU A 38 -3.82 -4.78 4.64
N SER A 39 -4.71 -5.58 4.06
CA SER A 39 -5.97 -5.98 4.71
C SER A 39 -5.73 -6.72 6.02
N THR A 40 -4.86 -7.74 6.02
CA THR A 40 -4.53 -8.50 7.24
C THR A 40 -3.88 -7.62 8.31
N LEU A 41 -3.02 -6.67 7.92
CA LEU A 41 -2.40 -5.71 8.86
C LEU A 41 -3.40 -4.70 9.46
N LEU A 42 -4.52 -4.46 8.77
CA LEU A 42 -5.56 -3.54 9.20
C LEU A 42 -6.68 -4.23 9.97
N GLU A 43 -6.88 -5.53 9.78
CA GLU A 43 -7.87 -6.34 10.51
C GLU A 43 -7.40 -6.73 11.92
N ASP A 44 -6.10 -6.88 12.14
CA ASP A 44 -5.51 -7.20 13.44
C ASP A 44 -4.60 -6.07 13.94
N ASP A 45 -5.02 -5.40 15.02
CA ASP A 45 -4.28 -4.30 15.64
C ASP A 45 -2.91 -4.71 16.20
N THR A 46 -2.69 -6.01 16.42
CA THR A 46 -1.42 -6.58 16.89
C THR A 46 -0.50 -7.03 15.77
N ALA A 47 -1.01 -7.15 14.53
CA ALA A 47 -0.24 -7.63 13.40
C ALA A 47 0.83 -6.62 13.00
N THR A 48 2.09 -7.06 12.93
CA THR A 48 3.20 -6.23 12.46
C THR A 48 3.57 -6.58 11.02
N PRO A 49 4.14 -5.62 10.25
CA PRO A 49 4.66 -5.92 8.93
C PRO A 49 5.65 -7.09 8.97
N SER A 50 5.42 -8.07 8.08
CA SER A 50 6.20 -9.30 7.95
C SER A 50 6.84 -9.35 6.56
N PRO A 51 7.89 -10.16 6.33
CA PRO A 51 8.42 -10.39 4.97
C PRO A 51 7.39 -11.00 4.00
N VAL A 52 6.32 -11.60 4.52
CA VAL A 52 5.23 -12.18 3.73
C VAL A 52 4.27 -11.09 3.24
N SER A 53 3.98 -10.09 4.08
CA SER A 53 3.12 -8.95 3.73
C SER A 53 3.87 -7.86 2.98
N ILE A 54 5.14 -7.60 3.34
CA ILE A 54 6.04 -6.66 2.67
C ILE A 54 7.18 -7.42 2.01
N SER A 55 7.17 -7.49 0.68
CA SER A 55 8.19 -8.18 -0.11
C SER A 55 9.14 -7.20 -0.79
N PRO A 56 10.46 -7.44 -0.78
CA PRO A 56 11.41 -6.61 -1.49
C PRO A 56 11.30 -6.80 -3.00
N LEU A 57 11.37 -5.70 -3.75
CA LEU A 57 11.46 -5.65 -5.20
C LEU A 57 12.80 -5.00 -5.60
N GLY A 58 13.84 -5.84 -5.71
CA GLY A 58 15.20 -5.36 -5.89
C GLY A 58 15.81 -4.86 -4.58
N SER A 59 16.60 -3.78 -4.62
CA SER A 59 17.39 -3.32 -3.47
C SER A 59 16.80 -2.13 -2.70
N THR A 60 15.84 -1.40 -3.27
CA THR A 60 15.41 -0.07 -2.78
C THR A 60 13.91 0.13 -2.79
N ILE A 61 13.15 -0.84 -3.30
CA ILE A 61 11.69 -0.81 -3.34
C ILE A 61 11.20 -1.99 -2.51
N ASP A 62 10.31 -1.71 -1.57
CA ASP A 62 9.50 -2.71 -0.90
C ASP A 62 8.05 -2.60 -1.38
N VAL A 63 7.35 -3.72 -1.40
CA VAL A 63 5.96 -3.81 -1.86
C VAL A 63 5.10 -4.43 -0.79
N LEU A 64 4.10 -3.67 -0.33
CA LEU A 64 3.01 -4.16 0.51
C LEU A 64 1.83 -4.48 -0.39
N THR A 65 1.51 -5.77 -0.55
CA THR A 65 0.33 -6.17 -1.34
C THR A 65 -0.96 -5.88 -0.57
N ALA A 66 -2.12 -5.88 -1.25
CA ALA A 66 -3.37 -5.55 -0.59
C ALA A 66 -3.83 -6.62 0.43
N GLY A 67 -3.35 -7.86 0.31
CA GLY A 67 -3.86 -9.02 1.05
C GLY A 67 -5.28 -9.45 0.62
N PRO A 68 -5.85 -10.49 1.25
CA PRO A 68 -7.19 -10.98 0.95
C PRO A 68 -8.25 -9.87 1.00
N THR A 69 -9.25 -9.94 0.13
CA THR A 69 -10.31 -8.93 0.07
C THR A 69 -11.11 -8.90 1.39
N PRO A 70 -11.10 -7.77 2.12
CA PRO A 70 -11.82 -7.64 3.38
C PRO A 70 -13.31 -7.36 3.13
N ILE A 71 -14.12 -7.47 4.18
CA ILE A 71 -15.56 -7.18 4.13
C ILE A 71 -15.84 -5.72 3.74
N ASP A 72 -15.06 -4.78 4.29
CA ASP A 72 -15.22 -3.35 4.05
C ASP A 72 -13.86 -2.64 3.93
N PRO A 73 -13.31 -2.53 2.70
CA PRO A 73 -12.04 -1.86 2.45
C PRO A 73 -12.00 -0.40 2.93
N VAL A 74 -13.11 0.33 2.77
CA VAL A 74 -13.18 1.76 3.09
C VAL A 74 -13.07 1.98 4.58
N LYS A 75 -13.75 1.13 5.37
CA LYS A 75 -13.63 1.15 6.83
C LYS A 75 -12.19 0.89 7.29
N LEU A 76 -11.50 -0.07 6.66
CA LEU A 76 -10.10 -0.35 7.00
C LEU A 76 -9.18 0.81 6.64
N LEU A 77 -9.32 1.41 5.45
CA LEU A 77 -8.55 2.58 5.03
C LEU A 77 -8.82 3.81 5.93
N GLY A 78 -10.03 3.94 6.48
CA GLY A 78 -10.39 4.99 7.43
C GLY A 78 -10.01 4.72 8.89
N SER A 79 -9.47 3.54 9.19
CA SER A 79 -9.18 3.13 10.56
C SER A 79 -8.04 3.93 11.21
N LYS A 80 -8.00 3.92 12.54
CA LYS A 80 -6.86 4.44 13.31
C LYS A 80 -5.59 3.64 13.00
N ARG A 81 -5.73 2.32 12.78
CA ARG A 81 -4.63 1.42 12.44
C ARG A 81 -3.92 1.86 11.15
N MET A 82 -4.69 2.19 10.11
CA MET A 82 -4.12 2.70 8.85
C MET A 82 -3.30 3.97 9.06
N LYS A 83 -3.79 4.92 9.87
CA LYS A 83 -3.05 6.14 10.20
C LYS A 83 -1.75 5.86 10.94
N ASN A 84 -1.76 4.92 11.88
CA ASN A 84 -0.57 4.52 12.62
C ASN A 84 0.46 3.86 11.68
N LEU A 85 0.03 2.93 10.83
CA LEU A 85 0.90 2.29 9.83
C LEU A 85 1.52 3.32 8.88
N MET A 86 0.77 4.30 8.41
CA MET A 86 1.32 5.36 7.55
C MET A 86 2.39 6.18 8.28
N ALA A 87 2.16 6.51 9.56
CA ALA A 87 3.15 7.23 10.37
C ALA A 87 4.42 6.39 10.62
N GLU A 88 4.27 5.08 10.83
CA GLU A 88 5.39 4.14 10.96
C GLU A 88 6.18 4.04 9.64
N PHE A 89 5.51 3.85 8.50
CA PHE A 89 6.18 3.75 7.21
C PHE A 89 6.90 5.04 6.81
N GLN A 90 6.39 6.21 7.15
CA GLN A 90 7.06 7.49 6.90
C GLN A 90 8.37 7.66 7.70
N GLN A 91 8.59 6.89 8.78
CA GLN A 91 9.86 6.90 9.49
C GLN A 91 10.93 6.03 8.79
N THR A 92 10.50 4.99 8.08
CA THR A 92 11.38 3.99 7.46
C THR A 92 11.61 4.23 5.97
N TYR A 93 10.65 4.83 5.27
CA TYR A 93 10.71 5.05 3.82
C TYR A 93 10.79 6.54 3.49
N ASP A 94 11.57 6.88 2.47
CA ASP A 94 11.68 8.25 2.00
C ASP A 94 10.50 8.62 1.08
N LEU A 95 9.83 7.63 0.50
CA LEU A 95 8.64 7.79 -0.33
C LEU A 95 7.70 6.61 -0.15
N VAL A 96 6.46 6.88 0.23
CA VAL A 96 5.36 5.89 0.27
C VAL A 96 4.40 6.21 -0.87
N LEU A 97 4.16 5.23 -1.76
CA LEU A 97 3.26 5.33 -2.89
C LEU A 97 2.07 4.41 -2.68
N LEU A 98 0.84 4.96 -2.74
CA LEU A 98 -0.39 4.18 -2.71
C LEU A 98 -0.90 3.96 -4.15
N ASP A 99 -1.07 2.70 -4.55
CA ASP A 99 -1.72 2.33 -5.80
C ASP A 99 -3.22 2.13 -5.54
N THR A 100 -4.04 3.06 -6.04
CA THR A 100 -5.48 3.13 -5.72
C THR A 100 -6.34 2.57 -6.85
N PRO A 101 -7.58 2.13 -6.54
CA PRO A 101 -8.57 1.89 -7.59
C PRO A 101 -8.89 3.18 -8.37
N PRO A 102 -9.58 3.08 -9.52
CA PRO A 102 -10.09 4.26 -10.23
C PRO A 102 -10.94 5.16 -9.33
N VAL A 103 -10.74 6.48 -9.41
CA VAL A 103 -11.48 7.46 -8.60
C VAL A 103 -12.97 7.57 -8.97
N LEU A 104 -13.32 7.22 -10.21
CA LEU A 104 -14.70 7.30 -10.69
C LEU A 104 -15.57 6.18 -10.11
N GLY A 105 -16.61 6.58 -9.37
CA GLY A 105 -17.62 5.65 -8.84
C GLY A 105 -17.20 4.90 -7.58
N MET A 106 -16.06 5.25 -6.96
CA MET A 106 -15.54 4.56 -5.78
C MET A 106 -14.91 5.54 -4.78
N VAL A 107 -15.24 5.38 -3.49
CA VAL A 107 -14.75 6.25 -2.41
C VAL A 107 -13.36 5.86 -1.90
N ASP A 108 -12.92 4.64 -2.18
CA ASP A 108 -11.65 4.06 -1.72
C ASP A 108 -10.44 4.94 -2.09
N ALA A 109 -10.38 5.42 -3.34
CA ALA A 109 -9.32 6.32 -3.80
C ALA A 109 -9.32 7.67 -3.07
N LEU A 110 -10.49 8.22 -2.75
CA LEU A 110 -10.62 9.46 -1.98
C LEU A 110 -10.19 9.25 -0.52
N GLN A 111 -10.56 8.10 0.06
CA GLN A 111 -10.16 7.73 1.41
C GLN A 111 -8.64 7.54 1.50
N ALA A 112 -8.03 6.85 0.54
CA ALA A 112 -6.58 6.71 0.45
C ALA A 112 -5.88 8.06 0.23
N ALA A 113 -6.40 8.92 -0.65
CA ALA A 113 -5.85 10.26 -0.89
C ALA A 113 -5.82 11.12 0.38
N SER A 114 -6.77 10.94 1.31
CA SER A 114 -6.77 11.65 2.60
C SER A 114 -5.57 11.33 3.51
N LEU A 115 -4.84 10.26 3.21
CA LEU A 115 -3.63 9.83 3.92
C LEU A 115 -2.34 10.34 3.26
N CYS A 116 -2.44 10.95 2.08
CA CYS A 116 -1.30 11.37 1.27
C CYS A 116 -1.07 12.89 1.32
N GLN A 117 0.17 13.32 1.16
CA GLN A 117 0.52 14.74 1.00
C GLN A 117 0.32 15.24 -0.45
N GLY A 118 0.19 14.33 -1.42
CA GLY A 118 -0.03 14.66 -2.82
C GLY A 118 -0.70 13.52 -3.56
N VAL A 119 -1.36 13.84 -4.67
CA VAL A 119 -2.07 12.89 -5.53
C VAL A 119 -1.62 13.11 -6.97
N VAL A 120 -1.37 12.02 -7.68
CA VAL A 120 -1.14 12.01 -9.13
C VAL A 120 -2.29 11.24 -9.76
N MET A 121 -2.98 11.87 -10.71
CA MET A 121 -4.05 11.25 -11.48
C MET A 121 -3.54 10.92 -12.88
N VAL A 122 -3.82 9.70 -13.36
CA VAL A 122 -3.30 9.14 -14.61
C VAL A 122 -4.45 8.72 -15.53
#